data_AF-A0A5B7H535-F1
#
_entry.id   AF-A0A5B7H535-F1
#
_cell.length_a   1.000
_cell.length_b   1.000
_cell.length_c   1.000
_cell.angle_alpha   90.00
_cell.angle_beta   90.00
_cell.angle_gamma   90.00
#
_symmetry.space_group_name_H-M   'P 1'
#
loop_
_entity.id
_entity.type
_entity.pdbx_description
1 polymer ?
#
loop_
_entity_poly.entity_id
_entity_poly.type
_entity_poly.pdbx_seq_one_letter_code
_entity_poly.pdbx_strand_id
1 'polypeptide(L)'
;MAAGSGNGGGVHAQKVCGFFLQHKGRPCRMLVKAGRRYCGQHLVEENSEETTGKHKRIPCPLDPKHSCFEHRLDHHLTICNARVVTDLPHLRLNCNLRVCGEYMPAKVSLSSLPDEVLLAFITKLERIHADAIDAVRESIMCLDAVEAVIAECCGSPSMVRHLRQTSSLLAHLKAANLLDTATNSTCYVEFGAGRGQLTKSLTEAVTDISKALFVLIDRGAQRYKYDTKLRYK
;
A
#
# COMPACT_ATOMS: atom_id res chain seq x y z
N MET A 1 54.63 -5.13 -25.55
CA MET A 1 54.66 -4.79 -24.11
C MET A 1 53.79 -3.57 -23.89
N ALA A 2 52.70 -3.73 -23.15
CA ALA A 2 52.06 -2.72 -22.30
C ALA A 2 50.87 -3.43 -21.66
N ALA A 3 51.09 -3.92 -20.44
CA ALA A 3 50.09 -4.59 -19.63
C ALA A 3 49.04 -3.57 -19.18
N GLY A 4 47.79 -3.76 -19.57
CA GLY A 4 46.64 -3.05 -19.02
C GLY A 4 46.21 -3.71 -17.72
N SER A 5 46.56 -3.08 -16.61
CA SER A 5 46.21 -3.51 -15.25
C SER A 5 44.69 -3.68 -15.10
N GLY A 6 44.29 -4.92 -14.80
CA GLY A 6 42.91 -5.25 -14.43
C GLY A 6 42.54 -4.53 -13.13
N ASN A 7 41.57 -3.62 -13.23
CA ASN A 7 40.98 -2.97 -12.07
C ASN A 7 40.07 -3.99 -11.37
N GLY A 8 40.63 -4.69 -10.38
CA GLY A 8 39.93 -5.63 -9.52
C GLY A 8 38.87 -4.92 -8.68
N GLY A 9 37.68 -4.75 -9.25
CA GLY A 9 36.49 -4.35 -8.52
C GLY A 9 36.12 -5.45 -7.53
N GLY A 10 36.62 -5.31 -6.29
CA GLY A 10 36.24 -6.17 -5.18
C GLY A 10 34.72 -6.17 -5.03
N VAL A 11 34.11 -7.30 -5.38
CA VAL A 11 32.72 -7.61 -5.06
C VAL A 11 32.66 -7.72 -3.53
N HIS A 12 32.47 -6.60 -2.84
CA HIS A 12 32.15 -6.65 -1.42
C HIS A 12 30.84 -7.40 -1.29
N ALA A 13 30.91 -8.68 -0.88
CA ALA A 13 29.76 -9.50 -0.59
C ALA A 13 28.84 -8.71 0.34
N GLN A 14 27.66 -8.34 -0.15
CA GLN A 14 26.70 -7.56 0.61
C GLN A 14 26.33 -8.34 1.86
N LYS A 15 26.80 -7.89 3.03
CA LYS A 15 26.53 -8.55 4.30
C LYS A 15 25.05 -8.43 4.63
N VAL A 16 24.43 -9.55 5.00
CA VAL A 16 23.06 -9.64 5.52
C VAL A 16 23.07 -9.53 7.03
N CYS A 17 21.92 -9.13 7.59
CA CYS A 17 21.75 -8.89 9.01
C CYS A 17 21.94 -10.17 9.83
N GLY A 18 22.74 -10.10 10.91
CA GLY A 18 22.97 -11.23 11.82
C GLY A 18 21.81 -11.58 12.76
N PHE A 19 20.65 -10.93 12.64
CA PHE A 19 19.51 -11.17 13.54
C PHE A 19 18.69 -12.40 13.12
N PHE A 20 18.25 -13.22 14.07
CA PHE A 20 17.39 -14.38 13.83
C PHE A 20 15.93 -14.09 14.19
N LEU A 21 15.01 -14.23 13.23
CA LEU A 21 13.59 -13.97 13.43
C LEU A 21 12.92 -15.24 13.98
N GLN A 22 12.85 -15.37 15.31
CA GLN A 22 12.31 -16.56 16.00
C GLN A 22 10.91 -16.96 15.49
N HIS A 23 9.97 -16.02 15.43
CA HIS A 23 8.60 -16.29 14.92
C HIS A 23 8.54 -16.76 13.46
N LYS A 24 9.59 -16.52 12.67
CA LYS A 24 9.65 -16.90 11.24
C LYS A 24 10.62 -18.05 10.98
N GLY A 25 11.31 -18.56 12.02
CA GLY A 25 12.30 -19.63 11.90
C GLY A 25 13.42 -19.36 10.90
N ARG A 26 13.81 -18.09 10.67
CA ARG A 26 14.81 -17.75 9.65
C ARG A 26 15.64 -16.50 10.00
N PRO A 27 16.87 -16.35 9.47
CA PRO A 27 17.65 -15.12 9.62
C PRO A 27 17.02 -13.94 8.86
N CYS A 28 17.29 -12.74 9.36
CA CYS A 28 16.90 -11.49 8.72
C CYS A 28 17.65 -11.33 7.39
N ARG A 29 16.89 -11.12 6.31
CA ARG A 29 17.44 -10.95 4.94
C ARG A 29 17.79 -9.50 4.59
N MET A 30 17.69 -8.59 5.55
CA MET A 30 17.97 -7.17 5.30
C MET A 30 19.48 -6.94 5.17
N LEU A 31 19.85 -6.06 4.24
CA LEU A 31 21.25 -5.67 4.02
C LEU A 31 21.77 -4.83 5.19
N VAL A 32 23.07 -4.98 5.43
CA VAL A 32 23.79 -4.29 6.50
C VAL A 32 24.72 -3.25 5.90
N LYS A 33 24.84 -2.10 6.57
CA LYS A 33 25.79 -1.06 6.18
C LYS A 33 27.22 -1.54 6.43
N ALA A 34 28.18 -1.11 5.60
CA ALA A 34 29.59 -1.44 5.80
C ALA A 34 30.04 -1.14 7.25
N GLY A 35 30.75 -2.09 7.87
CA GLY A 35 31.22 -1.99 9.25
C GLY A 35 30.19 -2.31 10.34
N ARG A 36 28.95 -2.66 9.99
CA ARG A 36 27.89 -3.03 10.95
C ARG A 36 27.61 -4.54 10.90
N ARG A 37 26.98 -5.07 11.95
CA ARG A 37 26.52 -6.47 12.06
C ARG A 37 25.01 -6.60 11.81
N TYR A 38 24.24 -5.55 12.09
CA TYR A 38 22.78 -5.57 11.98
C TYR A 38 22.23 -4.52 11.01
N CYS A 39 21.05 -4.79 10.43
CA CYS A 39 20.36 -3.84 9.57
C CYS A 39 19.78 -2.67 10.39
N GLY A 40 19.31 -1.61 9.71
CA GLY A 40 18.78 -0.42 10.40
C GLY A 40 17.64 -0.69 11.40
N GLN A 41 16.89 -1.78 11.25
CA GLN A 41 15.82 -2.17 12.17
C GLN A 41 16.36 -2.87 13.43
N HIS A 42 17.33 -3.79 13.27
CA HIS A 42 17.94 -4.55 14.38
C HIS A 42 19.24 -3.91 14.89
N LEU A 43 19.53 -2.67 14.51
CA LEU A 43 20.73 -1.96 14.95
C LEU A 43 20.72 -1.70 16.47
N VAL A 44 19.55 -1.77 17.11
CA VAL A 44 19.41 -1.73 18.57
C VAL A 44 20.19 -2.84 19.28
N GLU A 45 20.40 -3.98 18.62
CA GLU A 45 21.19 -5.12 19.12
C GLU A 45 22.70 -4.82 19.19
N GLU A 46 23.15 -3.73 18.55
CA GLU A 46 24.53 -3.25 18.68
C GLU A 46 24.73 -2.29 19.86
N ASN A 47 23.67 -1.92 20.58
CA ASN A 47 23.82 -1.08 21.75
C ASN A 47 24.58 -1.84 22.85
N SER A 48 25.72 -1.31 23.25
CA SER A 48 26.43 -1.65 24.48
C SER A 48 26.23 -0.56 25.54
N GLU A 49 26.66 -0.83 26.78
CA GLU A 49 26.70 0.17 27.86
C GLU A 49 27.51 1.42 27.48
N GLU A 50 28.51 1.26 26.61
CA GLU A 50 29.37 2.34 26.09
C GLU A 50 28.74 3.10 24.90
N THR A 51 27.63 2.61 24.34
CA THR A 51 27.00 3.23 23.17
C THR A 51 26.24 4.49 23.57
N THR A 52 26.87 5.65 23.34
CA THR A 52 26.33 6.96 23.69
C THR A 52 25.98 7.81 22.46
N GLY A 53 25.02 8.73 22.62
CA GLY A 53 24.74 9.81 21.68
C GLY A 53 24.29 9.37 20.28
N LYS A 54 25.06 9.74 19.25
CA LYS A 54 24.64 9.67 17.83
C LYS A 54 24.41 8.25 17.29
N HIS A 55 24.97 7.24 17.95
CA HIS A 55 24.89 5.84 17.54
C HIS A 55 23.88 5.02 18.32
N LYS A 56 23.47 5.49 19.51
CA LYS A 56 22.53 4.77 20.37
C LYS A 56 21.14 4.80 19.75
N ARG A 57 20.54 3.63 19.58
CA ARG A 57 19.12 3.50 19.24
C ARG A 57 18.30 3.20 20.49
N ILE A 58 17.12 3.77 20.57
CA ILE A 58 16.18 3.50 21.65
C ILE A 58 14.86 3.00 21.03
N PRO A 59 14.12 2.12 21.73
CA PRO A 59 12.74 1.82 21.37
C PRO A 59 11.93 3.12 21.27
N CYS A 60 11.04 3.20 20.27
CA CYS A 60 10.17 4.35 20.17
C CYS A 60 9.23 4.40 21.38
N PRO A 61 9.07 5.57 22.04
CA PRO A 61 8.17 5.69 23.18
C PRO A 61 6.68 5.60 22.79
N LEU A 62 6.34 5.78 21.50
CA LEU A 62 4.97 5.65 20.99
C LEU A 62 4.62 4.22 20.56
N ASP A 63 5.59 3.44 20.09
CA ASP A 63 5.42 2.02 19.76
C ASP A 63 6.75 1.27 19.92
N PRO A 64 6.91 0.45 20.98
CA PRO A 64 8.15 -0.30 21.23
C PRO A 64 8.56 -1.29 20.13
N LYS A 65 7.69 -1.56 19.14
CA LYS A 65 7.98 -2.47 18.02
C LYS A 65 8.99 -1.93 17.02
N HIS A 66 9.30 -0.64 17.05
CA HIS A 66 10.37 -0.05 16.24
C HIS A 66 11.32 0.82 17.09
N SER A 67 12.48 1.14 16.50
CA SER A 67 13.52 1.93 17.15
C SER A 67 13.84 3.21 16.38
N CYS A 68 14.34 4.21 17.10
CA CYS A 68 14.85 5.46 16.55
C CYS A 68 16.23 5.78 17.16
N PHE A 69 16.96 6.73 16.59
CA PHE A 69 18.21 7.20 17.21
C PHE A 69 17.88 8.15 18.36
N GLU A 70 18.55 7.98 19.51
CA GLU A 70 18.30 8.77 20.73
C GLU A 70 18.41 10.28 20.43
N HIS A 71 19.48 10.70 19.76
CA HIS A 71 19.68 12.11 19.36
C HIS A 71 18.68 12.67 18.34
N ARG A 72 17.81 11.82 17.75
CA ARG A 72 16.75 12.23 16.80
C ARG A 72 15.37 11.93 17.32
N LEU A 73 15.22 11.68 18.62
CA LEU A 73 13.93 11.33 19.21
C LEU A 73 12.88 12.41 18.92
N ASP A 74 13.19 13.68 19.15
CA ASP A 74 12.26 14.79 18.92
C ASP A 74 11.75 14.83 17.48
N HIS A 75 12.67 14.74 16.51
CA HIS A 75 12.29 14.68 15.10
C HIS A 75 11.48 13.42 14.80
N HIS A 76 11.87 12.26 15.33
CA HIS A 76 11.15 11.01 15.14
C HIS A 76 9.70 11.11 15.63
N LEU A 77 9.45 11.72 16.79
CA LEU A 77 8.09 11.91 17.34
C LEU A 77 7.20 12.73 16.39
N THR A 78 7.77 13.63 15.59
CA THR A 78 7.01 14.40 14.59
C THR A 78 6.68 13.64 13.30
N ILE A 79 7.34 12.52 13.02
CA ILE A 79 7.13 11.72 11.80
C ILE A 79 6.73 10.27 12.08
N CYS A 80 6.58 9.90 13.35
CA CYS A 80 6.30 8.54 13.75
C CYS A 80 4.89 8.12 13.30
N ASN A 81 4.79 6.95 12.65
CA ASN A 81 3.49 6.38 12.26
C ASN A 81 2.61 5.98 13.45
N ALA A 82 3.21 5.72 14.61
CA ALA A 82 2.49 5.45 15.86
C ALA A 82 2.01 6.73 16.56
N ARG A 83 2.36 7.92 16.04
CA ARG A 83 1.78 9.17 16.53
C ARG A 83 0.30 9.17 16.25
N VAL A 84 -0.49 9.36 17.31
CA VAL A 84 -1.92 9.62 17.17
C VAL A 84 -2.09 11.00 16.52
N VAL A 85 -2.60 11.03 15.30
CA VAL A 85 -2.95 12.28 14.62
C VAL A 85 -4.43 12.53 14.88
N THR A 86 -4.76 13.16 16.01
CA THR A 86 -6.14 13.52 16.37
C THR A 86 -6.58 14.87 15.81
N ASP A 87 -5.64 15.76 15.48
CA ASP A 87 -5.93 17.19 15.27
C ASP A 87 -6.08 17.56 13.78
N LEU A 88 -6.63 16.66 12.97
CA LEU A 88 -6.96 16.99 11.58
C LEU A 88 -8.40 17.50 11.51
N PRO A 89 -8.66 18.69 10.92
CA PRO A 89 -10.03 19.25 10.84
C PRO A 89 -11.04 18.32 10.14
N HIS A 90 -10.56 17.42 9.29
CA HIS A 90 -11.36 16.46 8.55
C HIS A 90 -11.43 15.07 9.21
N LEU A 91 -10.80 14.86 10.37
CA LEU A 91 -10.82 13.60 11.09
C LEU A 91 -11.66 13.74 12.36
N ARG A 92 -12.83 13.12 12.36
CA ARG A 92 -13.62 12.91 13.57
C ARG A 92 -13.62 11.43 13.92
N LEU A 93 -12.86 11.06 14.95
CA LEU A 93 -12.85 9.70 15.46
C LEU A 93 -14.28 9.25 15.79
N ASN A 94 -14.60 8.02 15.42
CA ASN A 94 -15.89 7.38 15.73
C ASN A 94 -17.12 8.15 15.21
N CYS A 95 -17.00 8.98 14.17
CA CYS A 95 -18.15 9.75 13.64
C CYS A 95 -19.31 8.88 13.12
N ASN A 96 -19.03 7.63 12.73
CA ASN A 96 -20.04 6.67 12.28
C ASN A 96 -20.59 5.79 13.42
N LEU A 97 -20.11 5.97 14.65
CA LEU A 97 -20.58 5.20 15.79
C LEU A 97 -21.94 5.78 16.22
N ARG A 98 -23.03 5.03 15.98
CA ARG A 98 -24.40 5.43 16.33
C ARG A 98 -24.71 5.28 17.83
N VAL A 99 -23.69 5.10 18.68
CA VAL A 99 -23.85 4.86 20.12
C VAL A 99 -23.58 6.17 20.85
N CYS A 100 -24.58 6.70 21.55
CA CYS A 100 -24.36 7.78 22.51
C CYS A 100 -23.62 7.22 23.72
N GLY A 101 -22.34 7.57 23.90
CA GLY A 101 -21.53 7.21 25.07
C GLY A 101 -20.11 6.76 24.73
N GLU A 102 -19.22 6.82 25.72
CA GLU A 102 -17.80 6.42 25.63
C GLU A 102 -17.58 4.90 25.52
N TYR A 103 -18.65 4.10 25.41
CA TYR A 103 -18.55 2.66 25.38
C TYR A 103 -18.00 2.18 24.03
N MET A 104 -16.69 1.97 23.98
CA MET A 104 -16.04 1.22 22.92
C MET A 104 -16.25 -0.27 23.18
N PRO A 105 -17.11 -0.97 22.40
CA PRO A 105 -17.29 -2.40 22.60
C PRO A 105 -15.95 -3.12 22.43
N ALA A 106 -15.61 -3.98 23.39
CA ALA A 106 -14.40 -4.79 23.30
C ALA A 106 -14.41 -5.59 21.98
N LYS A 107 -13.29 -5.62 21.28
CA LYS A 107 -13.16 -6.37 20.03
C LYS A 107 -13.21 -7.87 20.35
N VAL A 108 -14.35 -8.50 20.09
CA VAL A 108 -14.52 -9.95 20.23
C VAL A 108 -14.02 -10.63 18.95
N SER A 109 -13.20 -11.67 19.09
CA SER A 109 -12.77 -12.48 17.96
C SER A 109 -13.91 -13.40 17.51
N LEU A 110 -14.11 -13.55 16.20
CA LEU A 110 -15.08 -14.52 15.68
C LEU A 110 -14.79 -15.94 16.18
N SER A 111 -13.50 -16.30 16.32
CA SER A 111 -13.06 -17.61 16.82
C SER A 111 -13.40 -17.87 18.29
N SER A 112 -13.78 -16.84 19.04
CA SER A 112 -14.19 -16.97 20.45
C SER A 112 -15.70 -17.09 20.63
N LEU A 113 -16.47 -16.97 19.54
CA LEU A 113 -17.92 -17.07 19.58
C LEU A 113 -18.35 -18.53 19.45
N PRO A 114 -19.40 -18.97 20.16
CA PRO A 114 -19.99 -20.29 19.96
C PRO A 114 -20.55 -20.45 18.54
N ASP A 115 -20.48 -21.66 18.02
CA ASP A 115 -20.98 -22.00 16.68
C ASP A 115 -22.45 -21.60 16.48
N GLU A 116 -23.29 -21.78 17.51
CA GLU A 116 -24.70 -21.38 17.47
C GLU A 116 -24.88 -19.88 17.15
N VAL A 117 -24.05 -19.01 17.74
CA VAL A 117 -24.09 -17.57 17.49
C VAL A 117 -23.65 -17.25 16.06
N LEU A 118 -22.61 -17.93 15.59
CA LEU A 118 -22.09 -17.76 14.23
C LEU A 118 -23.13 -18.21 13.19
N LEU A 119 -23.76 -19.36 13.40
CA LEU A 119 -24.81 -19.89 12.53
C LEU A 119 -26.03 -18.97 12.50
N ALA A 120 -26.49 -18.48 13.66
CA ALA A 120 -27.59 -17.51 13.72
C ALA A 120 -27.26 -16.21 12.96
N PHE A 121 -26.00 -15.75 13.03
CA PHE A 121 -25.53 -14.60 12.28
C PHE A 121 -25.50 -14.86 10.76
N ILE A 122 -25.01 -16.03 10.32
CA ILE A 122 -25.01 -16.44 8.92
C ILE A 122 -26.44 -16.48 8.38
N THR A 123 -27.36 -17.16 9.07
CA THR A 123 -28.77 -17.24 8.67
C THR A 123 -29.41 -15.86 8.56
N LYS A 124 -29.08 -14.94 9.48
CA LYS A 124 -29.55 -13.55 9.40
C LYS A 124 -29.02 -12.84 8.15
N LEU A 125 -27.74 -13.00 7.81
CA LEU A 125 -27.13 -12.41 6.62
C LEU A 125 -27.74 -12.97 5.34
N GLU A 126 -27.91 -14.29 5.25
CA GLU A 126 -28.53 -14.96 4.11
C GLU A 126 -29.96 -14.49 3.89
N ARG A 127 -30.75 -14.37 4.96
CA ARG A 127 -32.10 -13.82 4.88
C ARG A 127 -32.11 -12.38 4.38
N ILE A 128 -31.26 -11.51 4.95
CA ILE A 128 -31.17 -10.11 4.50
C ILE A 128 -30.74 -10.04 3.03
N HIS A 129 -29.80 -10.88 2.61
CA HIS A 129 -29.37 -10.94 1.23
C HIS A 129 -30.54 -11.36 0.33
N ALA A 130 -31.27 -12.42 0.67
CA ALA A 130 -32.42 -12.87 -0.11
C ALA A 130 -33.54 -11.83 -0.18
N ASP A 131 -33.77 -11.08 0.90
CA ASP A 131 -34.84 -10.08 0.98
C ASP A 131 -34.47 -8.75 0.28
N ALA A 132 -33.19 -8.36 0.29
CA ALA A 132 -32.75 -7.03 -0.12
C ALA A 132 -31.89 -6.99 -1.40
N ILE A 133 -31.31 -8.12 -1.80
CA ILE A 133 -30.37 -8.21 -2.92
C ILE A 133 -30.88 -9.30 -3.88
N ASP A 134 -31.43 -8.86 -5.02
CA ASP A 134 -31.73 -9.74 -6.15
C ASP A 134 -30.45 -10.36 -6.74
N ALA A 135 -30.57 -11.05 -7.88
CA ALA A 135 -29.41 -11.51 -8.62
C ALA A 135 -28.40 -10.36 -8.85
N VAL A 136 -27.17 -10.56 -8.36
CA VAL A 136 -26.06 -9.63 -8.60
C VAL A 136 -25.80 -9.60 -10.10
N ARG A 137 -26.05 -8.45 -10.72
CA ARG A 137 -25.83 -8.28 -12.16
C ARG A 137 -24.35 -8.25 -12.44
N GLU A 138 -23.87 -9.25 -13.17
CA GLU A 138 -22.52 -9.24 -13.70
C GLU A 138 -22.48 -8.43 -15.00
N SER A 139 -21.52 -7.53 -15.12
CA SER A 139 -21.27 -6.82 -16.36
C SER A 139 -19.77 -6.71 -16.59
N ILE A 140 -19.29 -7.53 -17.52
CA ILE A 140 -17.88 -7.58 -17.93
C ILE A 140 -17.84 -6.98 -19.33
N MET A 141 -17.29 -5.78 -19.43
CA MET A 141 -17.06 -5.11 -20.69
C MET A 141 -15.58 -5.18 -21.05
N CYS A 142 -15.24 -4.94 -22.31
CA CYS A 142 -13.86 -4.85 -22.72
C CYS A 142 -13.65 -3.76 -23.77
N LEU A 143 -12.47 -3.14 -23.76
CA LEU A 143 -11.99 -2.29 -24.83
C LEU A 143 -11.15 -3.13 -25.79
N ASP A 144 -11.48 -3.09 -27.08
CA ASP A 144 -10.79 -3.87 -28.13
C ASP A 144 -9.28 -3.63 -28.15
N ALA A 145 -8.85 -2.39 -27.91
CA ALA A 145 -7.45 -2.01 -27.82
C ALA A 145 -6.68 -2.75 -26.71
N VAL A 146 -7.36 -3.12 -25.61
CA VAL A 146 -6.73 -3.84 -24.50
C VAL A 146 -6.71 -5.35 -24.75
N GLU A 147 -7.72 -5.92 -25.44
CA GLU A 147 -7.67 -7.33 -25.86
C GLU A 147 -6.51 -7.60 -26.83
N ALA A 148 -6.24 -6.67 -27.74
CA ALA A 148 -5.07 -6.76 -28.63
C ALA A 148 -3.76 -6.82 -27.82
N VAL A 149 -3.61 -5.93 -26.83
CA VAL A 149 -2.44 -5.92 -25.93
C VAL A 149 -2.35 -7.19 -25.09
N ILE A 150 -3.48 -7.74 -24.64
CA ILE A 150 -3.52 -9.00 -23.88
C ILE A 150 -3.11 -10.18 -24.77
N ALA A 151 -3.59 -10.24 -26.02
CA ALA A 151 -3.27 -11.30 -26.97
C ALA A 151 -1.77 -11.34 -27.32
N GLU A 152 -1.14 -10.18 -27.38
CA GLU A 152 0.31 -10.05 -27.63
C GLU A 152 1.16 -10.17 -26.35
N CYS A 153 0.54 -10.10 -25.17
CA CYS A 153 1.23 -10.16 -23.90
C CYS A 153 1.59 -11.60 -23.49
N CYS A 154 2.87 -11.95 -23.56
CA CYS A 154 3.45 -13.14 -22.90
C CYS A 154 3.56 -13.00 -21.36
N GLY A 155 2.66 -12.23 -20.73
CA GLY A 155 2.74 -11.88 -19.32
C GLY A 155 2.18 -12.95 -18.38
N SER A 156 2.52 -12.84 -17.09
CA SER A 156 1.97 -13.74 -16.05
C SER A 156 0.44 -13.67 -15.96
N PRO A 157 -0.25 -14.75 -15.53
CA PRO A 157 -1.71 -14.75 -15.36
C PRO A 157 -2.25 -13.62 -14.49
N SER A 158 -1.48 -13.22 -13.47
CA SER A 158 -1.82 -12.08 -12.61
C SER A 158 -1.84 -10.75 -13.37
N MET A 159 -0.90 -10.56 -14.30
CA MET A 159 -0.84 -9.34 -15.11
C MET A 159 -2.04 -9.26 -16.06
N VAL A 160 -2.35 -10.37 -16.75
CA VAL A 160 -3.50 -10.45 -17.67
C VAL A 160 -4.80 -10.16 -16.92
N ARG A 161 -4.97 -10.71 -15.70
CA ARG A 161 -6.13 -10.40 -14.86
C ARG A 161 -6.25 -8.90 -14.56
N HIS A 162 -5.15 -8.24 -14.19
CA HIS A 162 -5.18 -6.79 -13.93
C HIS A 162 -5.53 -5.98 -15.19
N LEU A 163 -4.99 -6.36 -16.35
CA LEU A 163 -5.34 -5.70 -17.62
C LEU A 163 -6.83 -5.84 -17.96
N ARG A 164 -7.40 -7.04 -17.80
CA ARG A 164 -8.84 -7.27 -18.02
C ARG A 164 -9.71 -6.45 -17.05
N GLN A 165 -9.33 -6.40 -15.77
CA GLN A 165 -10.05 -5.60 -14.78
C GLN A 165 -10.02 -4.11 -15.13
N THR A 166 -8.85 -3.56 -15.48
CA THR A 166 -8.71 -2.18 -15.93
C THR A 166 -9.52 -1.92 -17.20
N SER A 167 -9.46 -2.83 -18.18
CA SER A 167 -10.23 -2.73 -19.42
C SER A 167 -11.73 -2.63 -19.16
N SER A 168 -12.26 -3.52 -18.32
CA SER A 168 -13.68 -3.53 -17.99
C SER A 168 -14.12 -2.24 -17.29
N LEU A 169 -13.31 -1.72 -16.37
CA LEU A 169 -13.62 -0.45 -15.70
C LEU A 169 -13.67 0.71 -16.71
N LEU A 170 -12.68 0.81 -17.60
CA LEU A 170 -12.64 1.87 -18.61
C LEU A 170 -13.79 1.74 -19.63
N ALA A 171 -14.15 0.52 -20.03
CA ALA A 171 -15.27 0.28 -20.92
C ALA A 171 -16.61 0.72 -20.29
N HIS A 172 -16.79 0.49 -18.98
CA HIS A 172 -17.95 1.01 -18.23
C HIS A 172 -17.97 2.54 -18.18
N LEU A 173 -16.82 3.18 -17.90
CA LEU A 173 -16.73 4.64 -17.94
C LEU A 173 -17.06 5.19 -19.33
N LYS A 174 -16.60 4.53 -20.39
CA LYS A 174 -16.93 4.89 -21.77
C LYS A 174 -18.42 4.78 -22.04
N ALA A 175 -19.05 3.65 -21.65
CA ALA A 175 -20.48 3.42 -21.85
C ALA A 175 -21.34 4.44 -21.10
N ALA A 176 -20.87 4.93 -19.95
CA ALA A 176 -21.51 5.98 -19.18
C ALA A 176 -21.18 7.41 -19.67
N ASN A 177 -20.44 7.56 -20.79
CA ASN A 177 -19.94 8.85 -21.30
C ASN A 177 -19.09 9.65 -20.31
N LEU A 178 -18.43 8.97 -19.37
CA LEU A 178 -17.60 9.60 -18.35
C LEU A 178 -16.17 9.86 -18.82
N LEU A 179 -15.78 9.39 -20.02
CA LEU A 179 -14.45 9.63 -20.60
C LEU A 179 -14.40 10.84 -21.55
N ASP A 180 -15.54 11.45 -21.86
CA ASP A 180 -15.60 12.59 -22.79
C ASP A 180 -15.25 13.91 -22.08
N THR A 181 -13.95 14.13 -21.88
CA THR A 181 -13.42 15.31 -21.21
C THR A 181 -13.30 16.53 -22.11
N ALA A 182 -13.35 16.34 -23.43
CA ALA A 182 -13.37 17.44 -24.40
C ALA A 182 -14.62 18.32 -24.24
N THR A 183 -15.78 17.70 -24.01
CA THR A 183 -17.05 18.40 -23.75
C THR A 183 -17.25 18.71 -22.27
N ASN A 184 -16.87 17.79 -21.38
CA ASN A 184 -17.09 17.91 -19.94
C ASN A 184 -15.77 17.80 -19.16
N SER A 185 -15.21 18.94 -18.74
CA SER A 185 -14.05 18.92 -17.85
C SER A 185 -14.34 18.07 -16.60
N THR A 186 -13.53 17.04 -16.38
CA THR A 186 -13.83 15.98 -15.39
C THR A 186 -12.66 15.77 -14.44
N CYS A 187 -12.97 15.61 -13.15
CA CYS A 187 -12.00 15.25 -12.12
C CYS A 187 -12.19 13.79 -11.71
N TYR A 188 -11.14 12.99 -11.84
CA TYR A 188 -11.10 11.59 -11.46
C TYR A 188 -10.33 11.43 -10.16
N VAL A 189 -10.97 10.80 -9.17
CA VAL A 189 -10.38 10.55 -7.85
C VAL A 189 -10.23 9.04 -7.66
N GLU A 190 -8.99 8.54 -7.68
CA GLU A 190 -8.67 7.13 -7.46
C GLU A 190 -8.28 6.90 -5.99
N PHE A 191 -9.16 6.27 -5.22
CA PHE A 191 -8.87 5.83 -3.86
C PHE A 191 -8.16 4.47 -3.86
N GLY A 192 -7.11 4.34 -3.05
CA GLY A 192 -6.30 3.13 -3.01
C GLY A 192 -5.50 2.93 -4.30
N ALA A 193 -5.04 4.03 -4.90
CA ALA A 193 -4.41 4.01 -6.22
C ALA A 193 -3.16 3.14 -6.30
N GLY A 194 -2.51 2.83 -5.17
CA GLY A 194 -1.32 2.01 -5.11
C GLY A 194 -0.18 2.57 -5.98
N ARG A 195 0.08 1.89 -7.11
CA ARG A 195 1.06 2.34 -8.10
C ARG A 195 0.49 3.32 -9.14
N GLY A 196 -0.83 3.50 -9.22
CA GLY A 196 -1.51 4.39 -10.18
C GLY A 196 -1.70 3.77 -11.57
N GLN A 197 -1.83 2.45 -11.65
CA GLN A 197 -1.92 1.75 -12.94
C GLN A 197 -3.26 2.01 -13.65
N LEU A 198 -4.37 2.09 -12.90
CA LEU A 198 -5.68 2.42 -13.45
C LEU A 198 -5.71 3.86 -13.98
N THR A 199 -5.30 4.85 -13.17
CA THR A 199 -5.19 6.24 -13.63
C THR A 199 -4.28 6.36 -14.86
N LYS A 200 -3.18 5.62 -14.94
CA LYS A 200 -2.33 5.62 -16.15
C LYS A 200 -3.12 5.24 -17.40
N SER A 201 -3.88 4.14 -17.36
CA SER A 201 -4.72 3.75 -18.50
C SER A 201 -5.87 4.73 -18.74
N LEU A 202 -6.41 5.36 -17.70
CA LEU A 202 -7.44 6.39 -17.82
C LEU A 202 -6.93 7.63 -18.57
N THR A 203 -5.70 8.07 -18.31
CA THR A 203 -5.10 9.22 -19.03
C THR A 203 -4.98 9.00 -20.53
N GLU A 204 -4.88 7.74 -20.96
CA GLU A 204 -4.83 7.35 -22.37
C GLU A 204 -6.23 7.21 -22.98
N ALA A 205 -7.28 7.09 -22.15
CA ALA A 205 -8.65 6.79 -22.57
C ALA A 205 -9.57 8.03 -22.65
N VAL A 206 -9.22 9.14 -21.99
CA VAL A 206 -9.99 10.39 -22.03
C VAL A 206 -9.82 11.13 -23.36
N THR A 207 -10.84 11.87 -23.79
CA THR A 207 -10.83 12.56 -25.09
C THR A 207 -9.93 13.80 -25.12
N ASP A 208 -9.82 14.54 -24.01
CA ASP A 208 -8.93 15.69 -23.85
C ASP A 208 -8.30 15.68 -22.44
N ILE A 209 -7.02 15.33 -22.37
CA ILE A 209 -6.29 15.23 -21.10
C ILE A 209 -6.11 16.59 -20.42
N SER A 210 -6.08 17.70 -21.17
CA SER A 210 -5.88 19.05 -20.61
C SER A 210 -7.07 19.54 -19.79
N LYS A 211 -8.25 18.95 -20.06
CA LYS A 211 -9.51 19.19 -19.33
C LYS A 211 -9.80 18.12 -18.28
N ALA A 212 -8.87 17.19 -18.05
CA ALA A 212 -8.99 16.14 -17.06
C ALA A 212 -8.06 16.41 -15.87
N LEU A 213 -8.60 16.32 -14.65
CA LEU A 213 -7.81 16.34 -13.42
C LEU A 213 -7.76 14.94 -12.82
N PHE A 214 -6.57 14.46 -12.48
CA PHE A 214 -6.37 13.15 -11.86
C PHE A 214 -5.84 13.29 -10.43
N VAL A 215 -6.59 12.79 -9.45
CA VAL A 215 -6.24 12.82 -8.03
C VAL A 215 -6.07 11.40 -7.54
N LEU A 216 -4.83 11.01 -7.22
CA LEU A 216 -4.51 9.67 -6.71
C LEU A 216 -4.34 9.72 -5.19
N ILE A 217 -5.16 8.98 -4.47
CA ILE A 217 -5.16 8.92 -3.00
C ILE A 217 -4.73 7.51 -2.58
N ASP A 218 -3.59 7.41 -1.90
CA ASP A 218 -3.11 6.13 -1.36
C ASP A 218 -2.39 6.36 -0.02
N ARG A 219 -2.65 5.47 0.94
CA ARG A 219 -1.99 5.52 2.26
C ARG A 219 -0.61 4.86 2.25
N GLY A 220 -0.33 4.01 1.27
CA GLY A 220 0.91 3.26 1.12
C GLY A 220 2.01 4.05 0.42
N ALA A 221 3.24 3.86 0.91
CA ALA A 221 4.46 4.34 0.26
C ALA A 221 4.91 3.35 -0.83
N GLN A 222 4.11 3.18 -1.87
CA GLN A 222 4.45 2.30 -2.99
C GLN A 222 5.66 2.84 -3.77
N ARG A 223 6.55 1.94 -4.20
CA ARG A 223 7.66 2.27 -5.12
C ARG A 223 7.17 2.18 -6.58
N TYR A 224 7.88 2.87 -7.48
CA TYR A 224 7.59 2.86 -8.93
C TYR A 224 6.17 3.32 -9.28
N LYS A 225 5.71 4.38 -8.61
CA LYS A 225 4.41 4.97 -8.91
C LYS A 225 4.41 5.54 -10.34
N TYR A 226 3.35 5.27 -11.08
CA TYR A 226 3.14 5.76 -12.44
C TYR A 226 2.87 7.28 -12.45
N ASP A 227 2.50 7.88 -11.32
CA ASP A 227 2.33 9.34 -11.14
C ASP A 227 3.54 10.15 -11.62
N THR A 228 4.75 9.62 -11.41
CA THR A 228 6.01 10.26 -11.81
C THR A 228 6.11 10.39 -13.33
N LYS A 229 5.46 9.47 -14.07
CA LYS A 229 5.38 9.48 -15.53
C LYS A 229 4.21 10.31 -16.08
N LEU A 230 3.26 10.69 -15.22
CA LEU A 230 2.09 11.51 -15.59
C LEU A 230 2.37 13.01 -15.48
N ARG A 231 3.37 13.42 -14.68
CA ARG A 231 3.69 14.84 -14.40
C ARG A 231 4.36 15.60 -15.57
N TYR A 232 4.65 14.96 -16.69
CA TYR A 232 5.44 15.55 -17.79
C TYR A 232 4.92 15.15 -19.18
N LYS A 233 3.70 15.56 -19.51
CA LYS A 233 3.29 15.71 -20.91
C LYS A 233 2.81 17.13 -21.14
#